data_AF-A0A1Q8GA50-F1
#
_entry.id   AF-A0A1Q8GA50-F1
#
_cell.length_a   1.000
_cell.length_b   1.000
_cell.length_c   1.000
_cell.angle_alpha   90.00
_cell.angle_beta   90.00
_cell.angle_gamma   90.00
#
_symmetry.space_group_name_H-M   'P 1'
#
loop_
_entity.id
_entity.type
_entity.pdbx_description
1 polymer ?
#
loop_
_entity_poly.entity_id
_entity_poly.type
_entity_poly.pdbx_seq_one_letter_code
_entity_poly.pdbx_strand_id
1 'polypeptide(L)' 'MPESAFADIRERLLIESVKSAFGIRQHGGVRKPCDEAWEWILSENREMPFSFATCCREWGVDPETMVEWLRYYRKKMLG' A
#
# COMPACT_ATOMS: atom_id res chain seq x y z
N MET A 1 10.64 18.07 -11.79
CA MET A 1 9.83 16.93 -12.28
C MET A 1 8.39 17.40 -12.40
N PRO A 2 7.67 17.03 -13.47
CA PRO A 2 6.26 17.38 -13.60
C PRO A 2 5.41 16.64 -12.56
N GLU A 3 4.35 17.28 -12.08
CA GLU A 3 3.42 16.75 -11.06
C GLU A 3 2.80 15.41 -11.47
N SER A 4 2.54 15.22 -12.77
CA SER A 4 2.03 13.96 -13.33
C SER A 4 2.97 12.77 -13.13
N ALA A 5 4.29 12.97 -13.18
CA ALA A 5 5.25 11.90 -12.94
C ALA A 5 5.21 11.41 -11.48
N PHE A 6 4.84 12.28 -10.53
CA PHE A 6 4.69 11.90 -9.14
C PHE A 6 3.41 11.08 -8.90
N ALA A 7 2.33 11.37 -9.63
CA ALA A 7 1.07 10.62 -9.53
C ALA A 7 1.28 9.14 -9.92
N ASP A 8 1.94 8.89 -11.05
CA ASP A 8 2.25 7.53 -11.52
C ASP A 8 3.14 6.77 -10.52
N ILE A 9 4.12 7.46 -9.92
CA ILE A 9 4.99 6.85 -8.89
C ILE A 9 4.17 6.51 -7.64
N ARG A 10 3.29 7.40 -7.19
CA ARG A 10 2.44 7.18 -6.00
C ARG A 10 1.48 6.00 -6.22
N GLU A 11 0.88 5.90 -7.40
CA GLU A 11 0.01 4.77 -7.76
C GLU A 11 0.76 3.45 -7.71
N ARG A 12 1.92 3.41 -8.41
CA ARG A 12 2.71 2.19 -8.49
C ARG A 12 3.24 1.77 -7.13
N LEU A 13 3.65 2.73 -6.30
CA LEU A 13 4.07 2.48 -4.92
C LEU A 13 2.93 1.89 -4.09
N LEU A 14 1.72 2.45 -4.19
CA LEU A 14 0.55 1.94 -3.47
C LEU A 14 0.24 0.49 -3.84
N ILE A 15 0.12 0.21 -5.15
CA ILE A 15 -0.25 -1.11 -5.67
C ILE A 15 0.82 -2.16 -5.33
N GLU A 16 2.09 -1.86 -5.60
CA GLU A 16 3.16 -2.85 -5.42
C GLU A 16 3.48 -3.07 -3.93
N SER A 17 3.37 -2.05 -3.07
CA SER A 17 3.51 -2.21 -1.63
C SER A 17 2.38 -3.06 -1.04
N VAL A 18 1.12 -2.84 -1.43
CA VAL A 18 0.00 -3.68 -0.99
C VAL A 18 0.17 -5.13 -1.46
N LYS A 19 0.52 -5.37 -2.73
CA LYS A 19 0.84 -6.72 -3.21
C LYS A 19 1.97 -7.36 -2.41
N SER A 20 3.03 -6.60 -2.13
CA SER A 20 4.17 -7.07 -1.34
C SER A 20 3.77 -7.43 0.10
N ALA A 21 2.95 -6.61 0.74
CA ALA A 21 2.45 -6.82 2.10
C ALA A 21 1.64 -8.12 2.23
N PHE A 22 0.97 -8.54 1.17
CA PHE A 22 0.23 -9.82 1.12
C PHE A 22 1.01 -10.96 0.47
N GLY A 23 2.24 -10.71 0.00
CA GLY A 23 3.03 -11.71 -0.69
C GLY A 23 2.45 -12.12 -2.06
N ILE A 24 1.65 -11.27 -2.70
CA ILE A 24 1.04 -11.54 -4.01
C ILE A 24 2.04 -11.21 -5.11
N ARG A 25 2.33 -12.16 -6.01
CA ARG A 25 3.11 -11.90 -7.24
C ARG A 25 2.19 -11.57 -8.43
N GLN A 26 2.74 -10.83 -9.41
CA GLN A 26 2.04 -10.51 -10.66
C GLN A 26 1.65 -11.74 -11.51
N HIS A 27 2.29 -12.91 -11.30
CA HIS A 27 2.05 -14.15 -12.08
C HIS A 27 1.49 -15.32 -11.25
N GLY A 28 0.67 -15.05 -10.22
CA GLY A 28 -0.08 -16.11 -9.53
C GLY A 28 0.69 -16.94 -8.50
N GLY A 29 1.94 -16.57 -8.18
CA GLY A 29 2.69 -17.18 -7.08
C GLY A 29 2.49 -16.42 -5.77
N VAL A 30 2.31 -17.14 -4.66
CA VAL A 30 2.33 -16.55 -3.31
C VAL A 30 3.78 -16.61 -2.79
N ARG A 31 4.29 -15.49 -2.29
CA ARG A 31 5.52 -15.40 -1.51
C ARG A 31 5.21 -15.08 -0.05
N LYS A 32 6.21 -15.14 0.82
CA LYS A 32 6.07 -14.67 2.21
C LYS A 32 5.60 -13.20 2.20
N PRO A 33 4.56 -12.84 2.97
CA PRO A 33 4.19 -11.46 3.26
C PRO A 33 5.40 -10.62 3.67
N CYS A 34 5.50 -9.39 3.15
CA CYS A 34 6.60 -8.48 3.45
C CYS A 34 6.26 -7.59 4.64
N ASP A 35 7.03 -7.70 5.72
CA ASP A 35 6.81 -6.93 6.95
C ASP A 35 7.13 -5.44 6.76
N GLU A 36 8.20 -5.09 6.04
CA GLU A 36 8.54 -3.68 5.70
C GLU A 36 7.41 -2.99 4.93
N ALA A 37 6.72 -3.71 4.04
CA ALA A 37 5.58 -3.17 3.32
C ALA A 37 4.39 -2.91 4.26
N TRP A 38 4.19 -3.75 5.27
CA TRP A 38 3.22 -3.50 6.33
C TRP A 38 3.61 -2.32 7.22
N GLU A 39 4.87 -2.18 7.57
CA GLU A 39 5.38 -1.04 8.34
C GLU A 39 5.16 0.28 7.58
N TRP A 40 5.38 0.30 6.26
CA TRP A 40 5.07 1.46 5.44
C TRP A 40 3.57 1.78 5.40
N ILE A 41 2.69 0.77 5.22
CA ILE A 41 1.23 0.95 5.25
C ILE A 41 0.75 1.52 6.60
N LEU A 42 1.35 1.05 7.70
CA LEU A 42 0.98 1.41 9.06
C LEU A 42 1.75 2.62 9.61
N SER A 43 2.61 3.25 8.79
CA SER A 43 3.45 4.34 9.23
C SER A 43 2.64 5.55 9.70
N GLU A 44 3.02 6.11 10.86
CA GLU A 44 2.41 7.32 11.42
C GLU A 44 2.83 8.60 10.67
N ASN A 45 3.88 8.52 9.83
CA ASN A 45 4.37 9.66 9.07
C ASN A 45 3.52 9.92 7.83
N ARG A 46 2.37 10.59 8.04
CA ARG A 46 1.33 10.80 7.03
C ARG A 46 1.58 11.97 6.08
N GLU A 47 2.55 12.84 6.37
CA GLU A 47 2.80 14.07 5.59
C GLU A 47 3.88 13.89 4.50
N MET A 48 4.57 12.74 4.47
CA MET A 48 5.56 12.48 3.44
C MET A 48 4.90 12.37 2.04
N PRO A 49 5.53 12.88 0.98
CA PRO A 49 5.00 12.83 -0.40
C PRO A 49 4.70 11.42 -0.92
N PHE A 50 5.36 10.42 -0.35
CA PHE A 50 5.20 8.99 -0.66
C PHE A 50 4.77 8.17 0.56
N SER A 51 4.12 8.81 1.54
CA SER A 51 3.45 8.07 2.61
C SER A 51 2.27 7.29 2.03
N PHE A 52 1.88 6.20 2.70
CA PHE A 52 0.66 5.47 2.35
C PHE A 52 -0.55 6.41 2.30
N ALA A 53 -0.68 7.32 3.28
CA ALA A 53 -1.78 8.26 3.34
C ALA A 53 -1.82 9.22 2.14
N THR A 54 -0.68 9.76 1.72
CA THR A 54 -0.59 10.63 0.54
C THR A 54 -0.91 9.85 -0.73
N CYS A 55 -0.39 8.63 -0.86
CA CYS A 55 -0.69 7.75 -1.98
C CYS A 55 -2.18 7.40 -2.08
N CYS A 56 -2.87 7.12 -0.97
CA CYS A 56 -4.31 6.86 -0.99
C CYS A 56 -5.12 8.11 -1.40
N ARG A 57 -4.80 9.27 -0.81
CA ARG A 57 -5.55 10.52 -1.06
C ARG A 57 -5.43 10.99 -2.51
N GLU A 58 -4.27 10.80 -3.14
CA GLU A 58 -4.05 11.10 -4.55
C GLU A 58 -5.11 10.44 -5.45
N TRP A 59 -5.53 9.22 -5.08
CA TRP A 59 -6.49 8.41 -5.82
C TRP A 59 -7.90 8.44 -5.22
N GLY A 60 -8.18 9.41 -4.34
CA GLY A 60 -9.52 9.59 -3.73
C GLY A 60 -9.91 8.50 -2.73
N VAL A 61 -8.94 7.74 -2.22
CA VAL A 61 -9.16 6.68 -1.24
C VAL A 61 -8.89 7.21 0.16
N ASP A 62 -9.80 6.94 1.10
CA ASP A 62 -9.56 7.23 2.52
C ASP A 62 -8.53 6.23 3.10
N PRO A 63 -7.39 6.70 3.62
CA PRO A 63 -6.32 5.81 4.07
C PRO A 63 -6.70 5.00 5.31
N GLU A 64 -7.55 5.54 6.20
CA GLU A 64 -7.93 4.83 7.43
C GLU A 64 -8.84 3.64 7.11
N THR A 65 -9.86 3.90 6.30
CA THR A 65 -10.74 2.88 5.72
C THR A 65 -9.93 1.82 4.99
N MET A 66 -8.96 2.23 4.15
CA MET A 66 -8.12 1.27 3.44
C MET A 66 -7.28 0.41 4.39
N VAL A 67 -6.66 0.99 5.43
CA VAL A 67 -5.93 0.21 6.45
C VAL A 67 -6.83 -0.81 7.14
N GLU A 68 -8.07 -0.43 7.49
CA GLU A 68 -9.04 -1.35 8.08
C GLU A 68 -9.35 -2.54 7.17
N TRP A 69 -9.63 -2.28 5.89
CA TRP A 69 -9.83 -3.33 4.89
C TRP A 69 -8.61 -4.23 4.76
N LEU A 70 -7.41 -3.66 4.64
CA LEU A 70 -6.18 -4.43 4.53
C LEU A 70 -5.96 -5.31 5.78
N ARG A 71 -6.18 -4.79 6.99
CA ARG A 71 -6.10 -5.59 8.22
C ARG A 71 -7.10 -6.73 8.24
N TYR A 72 -8.34 -6.47 7.83
CA TYR A 72 -9.38 -7.49 7.73
C TYR A 72 -8.98 -8.61 6.77
N TYR A 73 -8.51 -8.27 5.56
CA TYR A 73 -8.06 -9.26 4.59
C TYR A 73 -6.81 -10.01 5.04
N ARG A 74 -5.87 -9.32 5.71
CA ARG A 74 -4.68 -9.98 6.27
C ARG A 74 -5.08 -11.09 7.22
N LYS A 75 -6.03 -10.81 8.12
CA LYS A 75 -6.55 -11.79 9.09
C LYS A 75 -7.27 -12.96 8.38
N LYS A 76 -8.02 -12.69 7.32
CA LYS A 76 -8.73 -13.74 6.56
C LYS A 76 -7.83 -14.62 5.69
N MET A 77 -6.72 -14.08 5.19
CA MET A 77 -5.83 -14.79 4.27
C MET A 77 -4.67 -15.51 4.96
N LEU A 78 -4.24 -15.03 6.13
CA LEU A 78 -3.07 -15.54 6.85
C LEU A 78 -3.39 -16.15 8.22
N GLY A 79 -4.63 -16.03 8.69
CA GLY A 79 -5.14 -16.69 9.90
C GLY A 79 -5.94 -17.92 9.55
#